data_AF-A0A7Y9ZIJ9-F1
#
_entry.id   AF-A0A7Y9ZIJ9-F1
#
_cell.length_a   1.000
_cell.length_b   1.000
_cell.length_c   1.000
_cell.angle_alpha   90.00
_cell.angle_beta   90.00
_cell.angle_gamma   90.00
#
_symmetry.space_group_name_H-M   'P 1'
#
loop_
_entity.id
_entity.type
_entity.pdbx_description
1 polymer ?
#
loop_
_entity_poly.entity_id
_entity_poly.type
_entity_poly.pdbx_seq_one_letter_code
_entity_poly.pdbx_strand_id
1 'polypeptide(L)'
;MTPIKRPLAAAGAAVLLTLSLSACGGAPTDASVKDFCKVTQDEEGGEEFFKAIEDKDWDKVEELVKKQADEVEEVGTPEDIPDDAREGYEIQLDTIKGFSADDWEKAFKENSDEDPFEKDLSSDEKKKVDAYTEYENKTCDDSGSDESEGNDPEVSTEVPTEGLPTDIPTDGVPTDIPTELSPEDLESLQSELEKLTESAATE
;
A
#
# COMPACT_ATOMS: atom_id res chain seq x y z
N MET A 1 26.75 -62.42 -38.08
CA MET A 1 26.37 -63.29 -36.96
C MET A 1 27.12 -62.76 -35.74
N THR A 2 26.55 -62.20 -34.68
CA THR A 2 25.15 -62.15 -34.18
C THR A 2 25.07 -60.96 -33.19
N PRO A 3 24.00 -60.14 -33.19
CA PRO A 3 23.88 -58.97 -32.31
C PRO A 3 23.48 -59.37 -30.88
N ILE A 4 24.18 -58.83 -29.87
CA ILE A 4 23.81 -58.96 -28.46
C ILE A 4 22.78 -57.88 -28.12
N LYS A 5 21.54 -58.31 -27.93
CA LYS A 5 20.48 -57.53 -27.28
C LYS A 5 20.59 -57.72 -25.77
N ARG A 6 20.59 -56.64 -25.00
CA ARG A 6 20.11 -56.66 -23.61
C ARG A 6 19.19 -55.45 -23.37
N PRO A 7 17.98 -55.67 -22.83
CA PRO A 7 17.03 -54.63 -22.48
C PRO A 7 17.36 -54.09 -21.08
N LEU A 8 17.01 -52.84 -20.80
CA LEU A 8 16.73 -52.37 -19.44
C LEU A 8 15.89 -51.10 -19.53
N ALA A 9 14.67 -51.22 -19.03
CA ALA A 9 13.81 -50.13 -18.66
C ALA A 9 14.42 -49.39 -17.45
N ALA A 10 14.36 -48.07 -17.47
CA ALA A 10 14.35 -47.20 -16.29
C ALA A 10 13.60 -45.93 -16.74
N ALA A 11 12.31 -45.84 -16.46
CA ALA A 11 11.75 -45.27 -15.23
C ALA A 11 12.06 -43.77 -15.17
N GLY A 12 11.00 -42.98 -15.44
CA GLY A 12 11.05 -41.54 -15.48
C GLY A 12 11.51 -40.95 -14.14
N ALA A 13 12.48 -40.05 -14.23
CA ALA A 13 12.67 -39.02 -13.24
C ALA A 13 11.92 -37.79 -13.76
N ALA A 14 10.68 -37.62 -13.33
CA ALA A 14 10.09 -36.30 -13.26
C ALA A 14 10.98 -35.49 -12.32
N VAL A 15 11.71 -34.53 -12.90
CA VAL A 15 12.49 -33.57 -12.13
C VAL A 15 11.48 -32.76 -11.34
N LEU A 16 11.35 -33.06 -10.05
CA LEU A 16 10.80 -32.14 -9.06
C LEU A 16 11.70 -30.91 -9.11
N LEU A 17 11.24 -29.85 -9.80
CA LEU A 17 11.80 -28.52 -9.66
C LEU A 17 11.48 -28.07 -8.23
N THR A 18 12.43 -28.45 -7.39
CA THR A 18 12.69 -27.98 -6.04
C THR A 18 12.50 -26.47 -5.96
N LEU A 19 11.39 -26.06 -5.33
CA LEU A 19 11.16 -24.77 -4.71
C LEU A 19 12.18 -24.58 -3.57
N SER A 20 13.45 -24.35 -3.92
CA SER A 20 14.55 -24.17 -2.96
C SER A 20 15.13 -22.76 -3.04
N LEU A 21 14.27 -21.74 -2.99
CA LEU A 21 14.72 -20.34 -2.86
C LEU A 21 14.72 -19.79 -1.42
N SER A 22 14.16 -20.44 -0.42
CA SER A 22 14.04 -19.85 0.93
C SER A 22 15.16 -20.22 1.92
N ALA A 23 16.32 -20.66 1.44
CA ALA A 23 17.44 -21.03 2.33
C ALA A 23 18.78 -20.47 1.86
N CYS A 24 18.91 -19.14 1.78
CA CYS A 24 20.06 -18.35 2.28
C CYS A 24 19.93 -16.89 1.80
N GLY A 25 19.30 -16.00 2.59
CA GLY A 25 19.46 -14.55 2.45
C GLY A 25 18.24 -13.71 2.06
N GLY A 26 17.02 -14.08 2.46
CA GLY A 26 15.86 -13.17 2.42
C GLY A 26 15.66 -12.46 3.77
N ALA A 27 14.76 -11.46 3.81
CA ALA A 27 14.42 -10.75 5.04
C ALA A 27 13.98 -11.72 6.16
N PRO A 28 14.17 -11.40 7.45
CA PRO A 28 13.67 -12.23 8.55
C PRO A 28 12.16 -12.48 8.45
N THR A 29 11.70 -13.57 9.05
CA THR A 29 10.27 -13.97 9.04
C THR A 29 9.69 -14.08 10.45
N ASP A 30 10.41 -13.59 11.46
CA ASP A 30 10.08 -13.71 12.88
C ASP A 30 9.91 -12.35 13.56
N ALA A 31 9.65 -11.29 12.79
CA ALA A 31 9.40 -9.97 13.32
C ALA A 31 8.15 -9.96 14.21
N SER A 32 8.16 -9.18 15.29
CA SER A 32 6.90 -8.91 15.99
C SER A 32 6.04 -7.99 15.12
N VAL A 33 4.71 -8.17 15.16
CA VAL A 33 3.76 -7.28 14.46
C VAL A 33 4.05 -5.81 14.79
N LYS A 34 4.35 -5.52 16.05
CA LYS A 34 4.69 -4.17 16.51
C LYS A 34 5.95 -3.61 15.85
N ASP A 35 7.01 -4.40 15.75
CA ASP A 35 8.27 -3.94 15.15
C ASP A 35 8.12 -3.78 13.63
N PHE A 36 7.41 -4.71 12.98
CA PHE A 36 7.05 -4.63 11.56
C PHE A 36 6.26 -3.34 11.28
N CYS A 37 5.13 -3.12 11.96
CA CYS A 37 4.29 -1.95 11.74
C CYS A 37 5.00 -0.64 12.08
N LYS A 38 5.85 -0.65 13.11
CA LYS A 38 6.65 0.52 13.46
C LYS A 38 7.57 0.92 12.31
N VAL A 39 8.22 -0.03 11.63
CA VAL A 39 9.18 0.29 10.57
C VAL A 39 8.49 0.52 9.22
N THR A 40 7.35 -0.12 8.92
CA THR A 40 6.66 0.13 7.65
C THR A 40 5.87 1.43 7.66
N GLN A 41 5.31 1.83 8.80
CA GLN A 41 4.54 3.06 8.96
C GLN A 41 5.33 4.19 9.64
N ASP A 42 6.66 4.15 9.60
CA ASP A 42 7.48 5.16 10.27
C ASP A 42 7.30 6.54 9.63
N GLU A 43 6.57 7.43 10.31
CA GLU A 43 6.36 8.80 9.86
C GLU A 43 7.59 9.69 10.11
N GLU A 44 8.56 9.26 10.93
CA GLU A 44 9.73 10.07 11.31
C GLU A 44 10.61 10.44 10.10
N GLY A 45 10.68 9.57 9.08
CA GLY A 45 11.37 9.86 7.81
C GLY A 45 10.59 10.75 6.84
N GLY A 46 9.29 10.97 7.08
CA GLY A 46 8.37 11.63 6.16
C GLY A 46 8.73 13.09 5.90
N GLU A 47 9.08 13.87 6.93
CA GLU A 47 9.39 15.29 6.77
C GLU A 47 10.61 15.52 5.85
N GLU A 48 11.68 14.74 6.01
CA GLU A 48 12.86 14.84 5.16
C GLU A 48 12.57 14.38 3.73
N PHE A 49 11.74 13.35 3.56
CA PHE A 49 11.31 12.85 2.26
C PHE A 49 10.48 13.89 1.50
N PHE A 50 9.45 14.46 2.14
CA PHE A 50 8.62 15.50 1.52
C PHE A 50 9.44 16.73 1.14
N LYS A 51 10.34 17.16 2.02
CA LYS A 51 11.25 18.27 1.72
C LYS A 51 12.16 17.97 0.53
N ALA A 52 12.71 16.76 0.43
CA ALA A 52 13.52 16.36 -0.71
C ALA A 52 12.73 16.41 -2.03
N ILE A 53 11.46 15.99 -2.02
CA ILE A 53 10.57 16.13 -3.19
C ILE A 53 10.32 17.60 -3.54
N GLU A 54 10.02 18.46 -2.55
CA GLU A 54 9.80 19.90 -2.77
C GLU A 54 11.03 20.60 -3.36
N ASP A 55 12.20 20.27 -2.84
CA ASP A 55 13.50 20.77 -3.29
C ASP A 55 13.94 20.12 -4.63
N LYS A 56 13.22 19.08 -5.10
CA LYS A 56 13.54 18.24 -6.27
C LYS A 56 14.91 17.59 -6.17
N ASP A 57 15.30 17.22 -4.96
CA ASP A 57 16.52 16.51 -4.64
C ASP A 57 16.27 15.00 -4.77
N TRP A 58 16.20 14.50 -6.00
CA TRP A 58 15.86 13.11 -6.29
C TRP A 58 16.92 12.11 -5.82
N ASP A 59 18.18 12.53 -5.77
CA ASP A 59 19.26 11.75 -5.16
C ASP A 59 18.97 11.53 -3.66
N LYS A 60 18.51 12.57 -2.97
CA LYS A 60 18.12 12.45 -1.56
C LYS A 60 16.84 11.64 -1.36
N VAL A 61 15.87 11.75 -2.27
CA VAL A 61 14.67 10.88 -2.27
C VAL A 61 15.08 9.42 -2.40
N GLU A 62 15.92 9.07 -3.39
CA GLU A 62 16.42 7.71 -3.57
C GLU A 62 17.12 7.20 -2.32
N GLU A 63 18.02 8.00 -1.72
CA GLU A 63 18.74 7.66 -0.49
C GLU A 63 17.78 7.35 0.66
N LEU A 64 16.79 8.22 0.90
CA LEU A 64 15.84 8.09 2.01
C LEU A 64 14.95 6.85 1.86
N VAL A 65 14.41 6.63 0.66
CA VAL A 65 13.52 5.47 0.44
C VAL A 65 14.31 4.16 0.48
N LYS A 66 15.54 4.11 -0.05
CA LYS A 66 16.38 2.91 0.05
C LYS A 66 16.79 2.61 1.49
N LYS A 67 17.08 3.64 2.27
CA LYS A 67 17.34 3.51 3.70
C LYS A 67 16.12 2.94 4.42
N GLN A 68 14.92 3.41 4.11
CA GLN A 68 13.68 2.85 4.65
C GLN A 68 13.53 1.38 4.27
N ALA A 69 13.74 1.04 2.99
CA ALA A 69 13.64 -0.34 2.51
C ALA A 69 14.66 -1.27 3.19
N ASP A 70 15.89 -0.80 3.46
CA ASP A 70 16.89 -1.57 4.20
C ASP A 70 16.47 -1.81 5.66
N GLU A 71 15.87 -0.81 6.34
CA GLU A 71 15.38 -0.95 7.71
C GLU A 71 14.18 -1.90 7.77
N VAL A 72 13.25 -1.79 6.83
CA VAL A 72 12.11 -2.71 6.68
C VAL A 72 12.59 -4.13 6.40
N GLU A 73 13.59 -4.32 5.53
CA GLU A 73 14.21 -5.63 5.25
C GLU A 73 14.92 -6.21 6.48
N GLU A 74 15.61 -5.37 7.27
CA GLU A 74 16.33 -5.81 8.47
C GLU A 74 15.38 -6.32 9.55
N VAL A 75 14.22 -5.67 9.73
CA VAL A 75 13.18 -6.13 10.66
C VAL A 75 12.51 -7.38 10.12
N GLY A 76 12.20 -7.41 8.82
CA GLY A 76 11.50 -8.52 8.19
C GLY A 76 9.99 -8.49 8.43
N THR A 77 9.34 -9.63 8.25
CA THR A 77 7.89 -9.77 8.38
C THR A 77 7.51 -10.67 9.56
N PRO A 78 6.27 -10.60 10.07
CA PRO A 78 5.77 -11.57 11.03
C PRO A 78 5.66 -12.99 10.45
N GLU A 79 5.62 -14.01 11.33
CA GLU A 79 5.53 -15.43 10.94
C GLU A 79 4.17 -15.80 10.30
N ASP A 80 3.14 -14.99 10.52
CA ASP A 80 1.76 -15.26 10.07
C ASP A 80 1.40 -14.57 8.75
N ILE A 81 2.36 -13.87 8.12
CA ILE A 81 2.17 -13.29 6.79
C ILE A 81 1.83 -14.40 5.77
N PRO A 82 0.77 -14.24 4.95
CA PRO A 82 0.49 -15.19 3.87
C PRO A 82 1.62 -15.26 2.84
N ASP A 83 1.85 -16.43 2.24
CA ASP A 83 2.93 -16.63 1.24
C ASP A 83 2.88 -15.59 0.10
N ASP A 84 1.69 -15.31 -0.46
CA ASP A 84 1.53 -14.32 -1.53
C ASP A 84 1.89 -12.89 -1.06
N ALA A 85 1.53 -12.53 0.18
CA ALA A 85 1.88 -11.25 0.78
C ALA A 85 3.39 -11.17 1.09
N ARG A 86 4.01 -12.29 1.46
CA ARG A 86 5.46 -12.36 1.67
C ARG A 86 6.23 -12.17 0.36
N GLU A 87 5.79 -12.81 -0.71
CA GLU A 87 6.37 -12.58 -2.03
C GLU A 87 6.15 -11.14 -2.48
N GLY A 88 4.98 -10.55 -2.21
CA GLY A 88 4.68 -9.15 -2.49
C GLY A 88 5.61 -8.16 -1.79
N TYR A 89 5.88 -8.39 -0.51
CA TYR A 89 6.86 -7.65 0.29
C TYR A 89 8.26 -7.68 -0.36
N GLU A 90 8.73 -8.86 -0.75
CA GLU A 90 10.05 -9.02 -1.38
C GLU A 90 10.10 -8.32 -2.74
N ILE A 91 9.04 -8.43 -3.55
CA ILE A 91 8.91 -7.72 -4.83
C ILE A 91 8.97 -6.20 -4.64
N GLN A 92 8.24 -5.67 -3.64
CA GLN A 92 8.21 -4.23 -3.40
C GLN A 92 9.58 -3.71 -2.93
N LEU A 93 10.25 -4.42 -2.03
CA LEU A 93 11.61 -4.07 -1.59
C LEU A 93 12.61 -4.08 -2.75
N ASP A 94 12.60 -5.13 -3.58
CA ASP A 94 13.47 -5.23 -4.75
C ASP A 94 13.19 -4.11 -5.76
N THR A 95 11.92 -3.76 -5.96
CA THR A 95 11.50 -2.66 -6.83
C THR A 95 12.04 -1.32 -6.32
N ILE A 96 11.83 -1.02 -5.03
CA ILE A 96 12.32 0.22 -4.40
C ILE A 96 13.85 0.33 -4.48
N LYS A 97 14.57 -0.76 -4.21
CA LYS A 97 16.04 -0.79 -4.28
C LYS A 97 16.56 -0.67 -5.71
N GLY A 98 15.76 -1.13 -6.69
CA GLY A 98 16.02 -1.00 -8.11
C GLY A 98 15.79 0.39 -8.68
N PHE A 99 14.92 1.21 -8.06
CA PHE A 99 14.63 2.56 -8.52
C PHE A 99 15.84 3.50 -8.40
N SER A 100 16.09 4.28 -9.44
CA SER A 100 17.08 5.35 -9.46
C SER A 100 16.42 6.72 -9.26
N ALA A 101 17.22 7.75 -8.95
CA ALA A 101 16.78 9.14 -8.87
C ALA A 101 16.02 9.61 -10.13
N ASP A 102 16.44 9.16 -11.32
CA ASP A 102 15.75 9.45 -12.58
C ASP A 102 14.37 8.78 -12.65
N ASP A 103 14.24 7.56 -12.13
CA ASP A 103 12.96 6.84 -12.07
C ASP A 103 11.99 7.50 -11.08
N TRP A 104 12.50 7.94 -9.93
CA TRP A 104 11.73 8.74 -8.96
C TRP A 104 11.26 10.06 -9.57
N GLU A 105 12.15 10.79 -10.22
CA GLU A 105 11.80 12.03 -10.90
C GLU A 105 10.68 11.80 -11.93
N LYS A 106 10.80 10.73 -12.72
CA LYS A 106 9.81 10.38 -13.73
C LYS A 106 8.48 9.98 -13.09
N ALA A 107 8.50 9.15 -12.06
CA ALA A 107 7.33 8.73 -11.31
C ALA A 107 6.51 9.91 -10.76
N PHE A 108 7.19 10.92 -10.19
CA PHE A 108 6.51 12.11 -9.65
C PHE A 108 6.06 13.11 -10.71
N LYS A 109 6.68 13.13 -11.91
CA LYS A 109 6.31 14.04 -13.01
C LYS A 109 5.21 13.47 -13.90
N GLU A 110 5.31 12.19 -14.21
CA GLU A 110 4.32 11.46 -14.97
C GLU A 110 3.18 11.13 -14.02
N ASN A 111 2.20 12.04 -13.93
CA ASN A 111 0.90 11.76 -13.31
C ASN A 111 0.16 10.70 -14.15
N SER A 112 0.65 9.47 -14.06
CA SER A 112 0.12 8.27 -14.69
C SER A 112 -0.97 7.72 -13.77
N ASP A 113 -2.08 7.25 -14.36
CA ASP A 113 -3.12 6.52 -13.63
C ASP A 113 -2.60 5.18 -13.05
N GLU A 114 -1.46 4.71 -13.54
CA GLU A 114 -0.80 3.48 -13.11
C GLU A 114 0.38 3.78 -12.18
N ASP A 115 0.44 3.06 -11.05
CA ASP A 115 1.47 3.16 -10.02
C ASP A 115 2.86 2.87 -10.63
N PRO A 116 3.85 3.78 -10.45
CA PRO A 116 5.21 3.59 -10.95
C PRO A 116 5.89 2.32 -10.43
N PHE A 117 5.57 1.84 -9.23
CA PHE A 117 6.12 0.61 -8.65
C PHE A 117 5.49 -0.65 -9.25
N GLU A 118 4.32 -0.54 -9.88
CA GLU A 118 3.63 -1.68 -10.49
C GLU A 118 3.75 -1.72 -12.01
N LYS A 119 4.24 -0.65 -12.64
CA LYS A 119 4.24 -0.50 -14.10
C LYS A 119 4.90 -1.67 -14.83
N ASP A 120 6.02 -2.16 -14.30
CA ASP A 120 6.82 -3.22 -14.91
C ASP A 120 6.51 -4.62 -14.34
N LEU A 121 5.60 -4.72 -13.37
CA LEU A 121 5.19 -5.97 -12.75
C LEU A 121 4.16 -6.72 -13.62
N SER A 122 4.29 -8.05 -13.68
CA SER A 122 3.27 -8.91 -14.26
C SER A 122 1.98 -8.89 -13.42
N SER A 123 0.86 -9.31 -14.01
CA SER A 123 -0.41 -9.39 -13.27
C SER A 123 -0.41 -10.37 -12.09
N ASP A 124 0.56 -11.27 -12.00
CA ASP A 124 0.75 -12.16 -10.85
C ASP A 124 1.51 -11.43 -9.73
N GLU A 125 2.58 -10.73 -10.08
CA GLU A 125 3.38 -9.92 -9.15
C GLU A 125 2.55 -8.78 -8.55
N LYS A 126 1.73 -8.08 -9.36
CA LYS A 126 0.82 -7.04 -8.84
C LYS A 126 -0.11 -7.57 -7.75
N LYS A 127 -0.71 -8.76 -7.95
CA LYS A 127 -1.58 -9.38 -6.94
C LYS A 127 -0.86 -9.71 -5.64
N LYS A 128 0.43 -10.01 -5.71
CA LYS A 128 1.24 -10.28 -4.53
C LYS A 128 1.55 -9.00 -3.78
N VAL A 129 1.88 -7.93 -4.50
CA VAL A 129 2.04 -6.57 -3.92
C VAL A 129 0.71 -6.08 -3.32
N ASP A 130 -0.43 -6.32 -3.97
CA ASP A 130 -1.76 -6.06 -3.43
C ASP A 130 -2.00 -6.85 -2.14
N ALA A 131 -1.68 -8.16 -2.14
CA ALA A 131 -1.84 -9.01 -0.97
C ALA A 131 -0.96 -8.57 0.20
N TYR A 132 0.26 -8.10 -0.10
CA TYR A 132 1.14 -7.47 0.88
C TYR A 132 0.52 -6.20 1.47
N THR A 133 0.07 -5.30 0.61
CA THR A 133 -0.58 -4.04 1.02
C THR A 133 -1.83 -4.29 1.86
N GLU A 134 -2.67 -5.27 1.49
CA GLU A 134 -3.83 -5.68 2.28
C GLU A 134 -3.43 -6.23 3.65
N TYR A 135 -2.41 -7.09 3.69
CA TYR A 135 -1.88 -7.63 4.94
C TYR A 135 -1.32 -6.54 5.85
N GLU A 136 -0.50 -5.63 5.31
CA GLU A 136 0.11 -4.53 6.07
C GLU A 136 -0.97 -3.66 6.71
N ASN A 137 -1.92 -3.15 5.91
CA ASN A 137 -2.99 -2.30 6.42
C ASN A 137 -3.76 -3.01 7.54
N LYS A 138 -4.25 -4.23 7.28
CA LYS A 138 -5.01 -4.98 8.27
C LYS A 138 -4.22 -5.25 9.55
N THR A 139 -2.99 -5.72 9.40
CA THR A 139 -2.13 -6.13 10.53
C THR A 139 -1.76 -4.92 11.40
N CYS A 140 -1.48 -3.79 10.76
CA CYS A 140 -1.04 -2.59 11.46
C CYS A 140 -2.19 -1.75 12.00
N ASP A 141 -3.34 -1.70 11.32
CA ASP A 141 -4.58 -1.10 11.85
C ASP A 141 -5.08 -1.86 13.09
N ASP A 142 -5.03 -3.20 13.08
CA ASP A 142 -5.42 -4.02 14.22
C ASP A 142 -4.45 -3.83 15.42
N SER A 143 -3.16 -3.63 15.16
CA SER A 143 -2.13 -3.43 16.20
C SER A 143 -2.21 -2.07 16.92
N GLY A 144 -2.88 -1.08 16.32
CA GLY A 144 -3.16 0.22 16.93
C GLY A 144 -4.32 0.21 17.94
N SER A 145 -5.04 -0.92 18.05
CA SER A 145 -6.27 -1.04 18.84
C SER A 145 -6.09 -1.65 20.24
N ASP A 146 -4.87 -2.04 20.63
CA ASP A 146 -4.57 -2.66 21.93
C ASP A 146 -4.48 -1.66 23.12
N GLU A 147 -5.32 -0.60 23.12
CA GLU A 147 -5.72 0.14 24.34
C GLU A 147 -7.26 0.20 24.54
N SER A 148 -8.04 -0.70 23.96
CA SER A 148 -9.44 -0.86 24.40
C SER A 148 -9.97 -2.27 24.23
N GLU A 149 -9.83 -3.06 25.30
CA GLU A 149 -10.64 -4.27 25.49
C GLU A 149 -12.13 -3.91 25.46
N GLY A 150 -12.82 -4.38 24.42
CA GLY A 150 -14.25 -4.66 24.46
C GLY A 150 -15.12 -3.69 23.68
N ASN A 151 -15.47 -4.06 22.44
CA ASN A 151 -16.80 -4.54 22.04
C ASN A 151 -16.83 -4.59 20.50
N ASP A 152 -16.94 -5.78 19.93
CA ASP A 152 -17.66 -5.96 18.66
C ASP A 152 -19.09 -6.41 19.07
N PRO A 153 -20.14 -5.89 18.43
CA PRO A 153 -20.51 -6.51 17.17
C PRO A 153 -20.94 -5.52 16.08
N GLU A 154 -20.44 -5.78 14.87
CA GLU A 154 -21.08 -5.49 13.57
C GLU A 154 -21.34 -4.02 13.19
N VAL A 155 -20.79 -3.60 12.04
CA VAL A 155 -21.27 -2.52 11.13
C VAL A 155 -22.15 -1.44 11.78
N SER A 156 -21.59 -0.25 11.99
CA SER A 156 -22.35 1.00 11.83
C SER A 156 -21.44 2.20 11.60
N THR A 157 -21.66 2.86 10.47
CA THR A 157 -21.15 4.19 10.12
C THR A 157 -21.79 5.24 11.03
N GLU A 158 -21.24 5.46 12.22
CA GLU A 158 -21.65 6.58 13.09
C GLU A 158 -20.41 7.30 13.65
N VAL A 159 -20.15 8.47 13.07
CA VAL A 159 -19.22 9.49 13.54
C VAL A 159 -19.47 9.82 15.02
N PRO A 160 -18.47 9.76 15.92
CA PRO A 160 -18.65 10.17 17.31
C PRO A 160 -18.67 11.70 17.39
N THR A 161 -19.87 12.27 17.56
CA THR A 161 -20.07 13.69 17.86
C THR A 161 -20.27 13.87 19.36
N GLU A 162 -19.22 13.76 20.19
CA GLU A 162 -19.37 14.02 21.64
C GLU A 162 -18.14 14.75 22.18
N GLY A 163 -18.17 16.09 22.08
CA GLY A 163 -17.10 16.93 22.63
C GLY A 163 -17.30 18.45 22.55
N LEU A 164 -18.48 18.97 22.20
CA LEU A 164 -18.74 20.41 22.22
C LEU A 164 -19.74 20.77 23.33
N PRO A 165 -19.45 21.78 24.18
CA PRO A 165 -20.33 22.18 25.28
C PRO A 165 -21.68 22.70 24.77
N THR A 166 -22.75 22.11 25.30
CA THR A 166 -24.16 22.40 25.04
C THR A 166 -24.66 23.67 25.72
N ASP A 167 -24.11 24.83 25.33
CA ASP A 167 -24.63 26.14 25.77
C ASP A 167 -24.64 27.16 24.62
N ILE A 168 -25.39 26.87 23.55
CA ILE A 168 -25.83 27.91 22.60
C ILE A 168 -27.36 27.92 22.58
N PRO A 169 -28.01 29.06 22.90
CA PRO A 169 -29.46 29.17 22.96
C PRO A 169 -30.14 28.84 21.63
N THR A 170 -31.10 27.94 21.69
CA THR A 170 -31.90 27.43 20.57
C THR A 170 -33.00 28.43 20.18
N ASP A 171 -32.64 29.58 19.62
CA ASP A 171 -33.61 30.54 19.10
C ASP A 171 -33.15 31.10 17.74
N GLY A 172 -33.68 30.54 16.65
CA GLY A 172 -33.80 31.25 15.37
C GLY A 172 -33.09 30.70 14.13
N VAL A 173 -32.75 29.42 14.03
CA VAL A 173 -32.32 28.83 12.74
C VAL A 173 -33.49 28.06 12.10
N PRO A 174 -33.89 28.36 10.85
CA PRO A 174 -34.95 27.62 10.16
C PRO A 174 -34.49 26.19 9.89
N THR A 175 -35.23 25.19 10.36
CA THR A 175 -35.02 23.75 10.14
C THR A 175 -35.48 23.30 8.75
N ASP A 176 -35.09 23.99 7.68
CA ASP A 176 -35.33 23.56 6.29
C ASP A 176 -34.00 23.27 5.60
N ILE A 177 -33.27 22.27 6.10
CA ILE A 177 -32.28 21.58 5.28
C ILE A 177 -32.93 20.25 4.85
N PRO A 178 -33.36 20.11 3.58
CA PRO A 178 -33.89 18.84 3.09
C PRO A 178 -32.74 17.82 3.02
N THR A 179 -32.84 16.76 3.80
CA THR A 179 -31.84 15.67 3.89
C THR A 179 -31.85 14.71 2.69
N GLU A 180 -32.50 15.07 1.58
CA GLU A 180 -32.65 14.23 0.40
C GLU A 180 -32.05 14.96 -0.81
N LEU A 181 -30.72 14.99 -0.91
CA LEU A 181 -30.05 15.37 -2.14
C LEU A 181 -30.17 14.21 -3.12
N SER A 182 -31.13 14.31 -4.05
CA SER A 182 -31.27 13.38 -5.15
C SER A 182 -30.07 13.55 -6.11
N PRO A 183 -29.55 12.49 -6.76
CA PRO A 183 -28.43 12.58 -7.70
C PRO A 183 -28.66 13.59 -8.85
N GLU A 184 -29.91 13.97 -9.11
CA GLU A 184 -30.33 14.98 -10.09
C GLU A 184 -29.91 16.41 -9.68
N ASP A 185 -29.84 16.70 -8.37
CA ASP A 185 -29.45 18.00 -7.85
C ASP A 185 -27.92 18.20 -7.86
N LEU A 186 -27.15 17.10 -7.80
CA LEU A 186 -25.69 17.12 -7.92
C LEU A 186 -25.25 17.48 -9.35
N GLU A 187 -25.94 16.97 -10.38
CA GLU A 187 -25.65 17.34 -11.77
C GLU A 187 -25.94 18.83 -12.07
N SER A 188 -26.96 19.40 -11.40
CA SER A 188 -27.26 20.83 -11.51
C SER A 188 -26.17 21.70 -10.88
N LEU A 189 -25.62 21.29 -9.73
CA LEU A 189 -24.52 22.01 -9.07
C LEU A 189 -23.20 21.92 -9.85
N GLN A 190 -22.95 20.77 -10.49
CA GLN A 190 -21.78 20.58 -11.34
C GLN A 190 -21.86 21.48 -12.60
N SER A 191 -23.05 21.62 -13.19
CA SER A 191 -23.30 22.53 -14.32
C SER A 191 -23.16 24.01 -13.95
N GLU A 192 -23.52 24.42 -12.72
CA GLU A 192 -23.29 25.79 -12.26
C GLU A 192 -21.81 26.07 -11.96
N LEU A 193 -21.07 25.06 -11.49
CA LEU A 193 -19.64 25.18 -11.21
C LEU A 193 -18.84 25.39 -12.51
N GLU A 194 -19.12 24.60 -13.56
CA GLU A 194 -18.49 24.76 -14.88
C GLU A 194 -18.75 26.15 -15.49
N LYS A 195 -19.94 26.69 -15.26
CA LYS A 195 -20.30 28.04 -15.74
C LYS A 195 -19.55 29.15 -15.00
N LEU A 196 -19.20 28.94 -13.73
CA LEU A 196 -18.40 29.87 -12.94
C LEU A 196 -16.92 29.82 -13.32
N THR A 197 -16.35 28.64 -13.58
CA THR A 197 -14.97 28.51 -14.07
C THR A 197 -14.78 29.11 -15.47
N GLU A 198 -15.78 29.00 -16.35
CA GLU A 198 -15.71 29.63 -17.68
C GLU A 198 -15.73 31.17 -17.58
N SER A 199 -16.44 31.75 -16.60
CA SER A 199 -16.46 33.20 -16.38
C SER A 199 -15.16 33.76 -15.79
N ALA A 200 -14.39 32.94 -15.08
CA ALA A 200 -13.10 33.32 -14.48
C ALA A 200 -11.92 33.27 -15.48
N ALA A 201 -12.11 32.66 -16.65
CA ALA A 201 -11.10 32.59 -17.71
C ALA A 201 -11.15 33.80 -18.69
N THR A 202 -12.05 34.76 -18.47
CA THR A 202 -12.14 36.02 -19.22
C THR A 202 -12.00 37.24 -18.31
N GLU A 203 -10.84 37.38 -17.67
CA GLU A 203 -10.22 38.69 -17.37
C GLU A 203 -8.71 38.64 -17.61
#